data_AF-A0AAJ1Z657-F1
#
_entry.id   AF-A0AAJ1Z657-F1
#
_cell.length_a   1.000
_cell.length_b   1.000
_cell.length_c   1.000
_cell.angle_alpha   90.00
_cell.angle_beta   90.00
_cell.angle_gamma   90.00
#
_symmetry.space_group_name_H-M   'P 1'
#
loop_
_entity.id
_entity.type
_entity.pdbx_description
1 polymer ?
#
loop_
_entity_poly.entity_id
_entity_poly.type
_entity_poly.pdbx_seq_one_letter_code
_entity_poly.pdbx_strand_id
1 'polypeptide(L)'
;MSLELVFFASMGAVVNQIQSSSVSPLFVGIDVSGAFLDVAFHESNEYFRVANCADGIAELVARLVPLTPQLIVLSLQQQRK
;
A
#
# COMPACT_ATOMS: atom_id res chain seq x y z
N MET A 1 -10.11 -19.92 -3.34
CA MET A 1 -10.27 -18.81 -4.31
C MET A 1 -10.79 -17.61 -3.54
N SER A 2 -9.87 -16.78 -3.04
CA SER A 2 -10.20 -15.57 -2.27
C SER A 2 -10.33 -14.38 -3.21
N LEU A 3 -11.46 -13.69 -3.11
CA LEU A 3 -11.90 -12.59 -3.97
C LEU A 3 -11.12 -11.26 -3.77
N GLU A 4 -10.05 -11.27 -2.97
CA GLU A 4 -9.27 -10.07 -2.66
C GLU A 4 -8.24 -9.72 -3.74
N LEU A 5 -7.90 -10.69 -4.61
CA LEU A 5 -6.92 -10.50 -5.68
C LEU A 5 -7.51 -9.88 -6.97
N VAL A 6 -8.83 -9.67 -7.03
CA VAL A 6 -9.51 -9.21 -8.26
C VAL A 6 -9.61 -7.68 -8.33
N PHE A 7 -9.46 -6.96 -7.20
CA PHE A 7 -9.59 -5.50 -7.19
C PHE A 7 -8.48 -4.75 -7.95
N PHE A 8 -7.32 -5.38 -8.17
CA PHE A 8 -6.21 -4.75 -8.89
C PHE A 8 -6.12 -5.10 -10.38
N ALA A 9 -6.95 -6.03 -10.88
CA ALA A 9 -6.72 -6.64 -12.20
C ALA A 9 -7.44 -5.97 -13.39
N SER A 10 -8.16 -4.85 -13.24
CA SER A 10 -9.09 -4.41 -14.31
C SER A 10 -9.15 -2.94 -14.68
N MET A 11 -8.16 -2.09 -14.38
CA MET A 11 -8.13 -0.75 -15.00
C MET A 11 -6.73 -0.33 -15.45
N GLY A 12 -6.57 -0.19 -16.77
CA GLY A 12 -5.65 0.81 -17.31
C GLY A 12 -4.53 0.37 -18.24
N ALA A 13 -4.70 -0.67 -19.06
CA ALA A 13 -3.82 -0.88 -20.22
C ALA A 13 -4.14 0.12 -21.35
N VAL A 14 -3.81 1.41 -21.15
CA VAL A 14 -3.52 2.37 -22.24
C VAL A 14 -2.53 3.39 -21.68
N VAL A 15 -1.23 3.16 -21.83
CA VAL A 15 -0.20 4.16 -21.54
C VAL A 15 0.71 4.28 -22.76
N ASN A 16 0.56 5.38 -23.49
CA ASN A 16 1.46 5.78 -24.57
C ASN A 16 2.84 6.09 -23.96
N GLN A 17 3.83 5.24 -24.24
CA GLN A 17 5.20 5.35 -23.74
C GLN A 17 5.90 6.57 -24.36
N ILE A 18 5.99 7.66 -23.59
CA ILE A 18 7.07 8.64 -23.75
C ILE A 18 7.97 8.46 -22.54
N GLN A 19 9.08 7.74 -22.75
CA GLN A 19 10.15 7.54 -21.78
C GLN A 19 10.75 8.91 -21.42
N SER A 20 10.40 9.43 -20.27
CA SER A 20 11.07 10.54 -19.60
C SER A 20 11.29 10.08 -18.18
N SER A 21 12.52 9.64 -17.85
CA SER A 21 13.01 9.15 -16.54
C SER A 21 11.93 9.09 -15.47
N SER A 22 11.02 8.12 -15.60
CA SER A 22 9.73 8.21 -14.95
C SER A 22 9.85 7.55 -13.59
N VAL A 23 9.89 8.37 -12.54
CA VAL A 23 9.59 7.89 -11.19
C VAL A 23 8.21 7.22 -11.29
N SER A 24 8.17 5.89 -11.20
CA SER A 24 6.91 5.16 -11.24
C SER A 24 6.05 5.65 -10.06
N PRO A 25 4.77 5.94 -10.29
CA PRO A 25 3.88 6.35 -9.22
C PRO A 25 3.86 5.28 -8.12
N LEU A 26 4.33 5.64 -6.92
CA LEU A 26 4.35 4.72 -5.79
C LEU A 26 2.97 4.69 -5.13
N PHE A 27 2.31 3.53 -5.19
CA PHE A 27 1.06 3.27 -4.47
C PHE A 27 1.35 2.38 -3.27
N VAL A 28 0.69 2.67 -2.13
CA VAL A 28 0.88 1.94 -0.88
C VAL A 28 -0.46 1.43 -0.39
N GLY A 29 -0.56 0.12 -0.18
CA GLY A 29 -1.68 -0.50 0.51
C GLY A 29 -1.35 -0.67 1.99
N ILE A 30 -2.27 -0.27 2.88
CA ILE A 30 -2.14 -0.44 4.32
C ILE A 30 -3.38 -1.18 4.82
N ASP A 31 -3.17 -2.37 5.32
CA ASP A 31 -4.20 -3.19 5.92
C ASP A 31 -4.13 -3.10 7.45
N VAL A 32 -5.20 -2.60 8.05
CA VAL A 32 -5.27 -2.34 9.48
C VAL A 32 -5.93 -3.53 10.17
N SER A 33 -5.12 -4.26 10.95
CA SER A 33 -5.58 -5.31 11.85
C SER A 33 -5.60 -4.81 13.31
N GLY A 34 -6.16 -5.62 14.22
CA GLY A 34 -6.33 -5.22 15.62
C GLY A 34 -5.02 -4.85 16.32
N ALA A 35 -3.93 -5.59 16.09
CA ALA A 35 -2.64 -5.38 16.75
C ALA A 35 -1.56 -4.81 15.81
N PHE A 36 -1.76 -4.88 14.49
CA PHE A 36 -0.72 -4.58 13.52
C PHE A 36 -1.26 -3.88 12.27
N LEU A 37 -0.40 -3.11 11.62
CA LEU A 37 -0.63 -2.48 10.31
C LEU A 37 0.30 -3.18 9.32
N ASP A 38 -0.27 -3.84 8.33
CA ASP A 38 0.45 -4.50 7.24
C ASP A 38 0.53 -3.55 6.04
N VAL A 39 1.74 -3.30 5.56
CA VAL A 39 2.00 -2.34 4.48
C VAL A 39 2.59 -3.07 3.29
N ALA A 40 2.03 -2.83 2.11
CA ALA A 40 2.51 -3.36 0.83
C ALA A 40 2.71 -2.24 -0.19
N PHE A 41 3.81 -2.32 -0.94
CA PHE A 41 4.10 -1.39 -2.03
C PHE A 41 3.64 -1.96 -3.38
N HIS A 42 2.98 -1.14 -4.20
CA HIS A 42 2.55 -1.53 -5.54
C HIS A 42 3.75 -1.64 -6.48
N GLU A 43 3.77 -2.69 -7.31
CA GLU A 43 4.91 -3.11 -8.18
C GLU A 43 6.20 -3.54 -7.45
N SER A 44 6.26 -3.47 -6.12
CA SER A 44 7.35 -4.06 -5.33
C SER A 44 6.86 -5.29 -4.57
N ASN A 45 7.75 -6.25 -4.36
CA ASN A 45 7.48 -7.40 -3.48
C ASN A 45 7.83 -7.10 -2.02
N GLU A 46 8.03 -5.82 -1.69
CA GLU A 46 8.30 -5.33 -0.35
C GLU A 46 7.00 -5.18 0.44
N TYR A 47 7.01 -5.76 1.62
CA TYR A 47 5.99 -5.60 2.63
C TYR A 47 6.65 -5.43 3.99
N PHE A 48 6.03 -4.66 4.87
CA PHE A 48 6.48 -4.54 6.24
C PHE A 48 5.28 -4.41 7.18
N ARG A 49 5.50 -4.75 8.44
CA ARG A 49 4.49 -4.71 9.47
C ARG A 49 4.95 -3.79 10.59
N VAL A 50 4.05 -2.93 11.05
CA VAL A 50 4.26 -2.13 12.26
C VAL A 50 3.17 -2.41 13.27
N ALA A 51 3.43 -2.12 14.54
CA ALA A 51 2.41 -2.23 15.58
C ALA A 51 1.32 -1.16 15.38
N ASN A 52 0.07 -1.52 15.65
CA ASN A 52 -1.04 -0.57 15.69
C ASN A 52 -1.05 0.21 17.02
N CYS A 53 0.04 0.95 17.28
CA CYS A 53 0.21 1.83 18.42
C CYS A 53 0.78 3.17 17.96
N ALA A 54 0.79 4.18 18.85
CA ALA A 54 1.29 5.52 18.50
C ALA A 54 2.74 5.49 17.95
N ASP A 55 3.61 4.69 18.57
CA ASP A 55 5.01 4.55 18.12
C ASP A 55 5.11 3.87 16.74
N GLY A 56 4.30 2.84 16.49
CA GLY A 56 4.28 2.14 15.20
C GLY A 56 3.70 3.00 14.07
N ILE A 57 2.72 3.86 14.37
CA ILE A 57 2.20 4.85 13.43
C ILE A 57 3.27 5.91 13.13
N ALA A 58 4.02 6.37 14.13
CA ALA A 58 5.13 7.31 13.92
C ALA A 58 6.23 6.70 13.03
N GLU A 59 6.57 5.43 13.25
CA GLU A 59 7.50 4.68 12.40
C GLU A 59 6.99 4.58 10.95
N LEU A 60 5.71 4.25 10.77
CA LEU A 60 5.08 4.19 9.46
C LEU A 60 5.17 5.52 8.72
N VAL A 61 4.84 6.63 9.39
CA VAL A 61 4.93 7.97 8.81
C VAL A 61 6.38 8.32 8.44
N ALA A 62 7.34 8.02 9.33
CA ALA A 62 8.76 8.28 9.07
C ALA A 62 9.28 7.51 7.84
N ARG A 63 8.73 6.32 7.56
CA ARG A 63 9.06 5.53 6.36
C ARG A 63 8.36 6.02 5.10
N LEU A 64 7.12 6.50 5.21
CA LEU A 64 6.32 6.92 4.04
C LEU A 64 6.64 8.34 3.56
N VAL A 65 7.00 9.26 4.47
CA VAL A 65 7.30 10.66 4.11
C VAL A 65 8.42 10.78 3.05
N PRO A 66 9.57 10.09 3.17
CA PRO A 66 10.64 10.16 2.17
C PRO A 66 10.26 9.52 0.83
N LEU A 67 9.34 8.57 0.83
CA LEU A 67 8.92 7.83 -0.36
C LEU A 67 7.92 8.62 -1.21
N THR A 68 7.31 9.67 -0.66
CA THR A 68 6.32 10.53 -1.34
C THR A 68 5.29 9.73 -2.15
N PRO A 69 4.59 8.76 -1.52
CA PRO A 69 3.62 7.94 -2.23
C PRO A 69 2.53 8.82 -2.85
N GLN A 70 2.16 8.51 -4.08
CA GLN A 70 1.10 9.26 -4.77
C GLN A 70 -0.29 8.91 -4.23
N LEU A 71 -0.46 7.69 -3.72
CA LEU A 71 -1.71 7.23 -3.15
C LEU A 71 -1.43 6.24 -2.03
N ILE A 72 -2.15 6.43 -0.93
CA ILE A 72 -2.19 5.48 0.18
C ILE A 72 -3.63 4.97 0.28
N VAL A 73 -3.81 3.66 0.19
CA VAL A 73 -5.10 3.00 0.38
C VAL A 73 -5.11 2.36 1.76
N LEU A 74 -6.06 2.72 2.61
CA LEU A 74 -6.29 2.09 3.90
C LEU A 74 -7.48 1.13 3.81
N SER A 75 -7.28 -0.14 4.19
CA SER A 75 -8.34 -1.12 4.41
C SER A 75 -8.41 -1.51 5.87
N LEU A 76 -9.63 -1.68 6.40
CA LEU A 76 -9.84 -2.24 7.74
C LEU A 76 -10.19 -3.72 7.59
N GLN A 77 -9.46 -4.60 8.28
CA GLN A 77 -9.84 -6.01 8.38
C GLN A 77 -11.13 -6.11 9.21
N GLN A 78 -12.25 -6.40 8.53
CA GLN A 78 -13.53 -6.65 9.19
C GLN A 78 -13.44 -7.96 9.98
N GLN A 79 -13.14 -7.89 11.27
CA GLN A 79 -13.23 -9.07 12.14
C GLN A 79 -14.70 -9.48 12.27
N ARG A 80 -15.07 -10.61 11.67
CA ARG A 80 -16.37 -11.24 11.94
C ARG A 80 -16.38 -11.70 13.39
N LYS A 81 -17.27 -11.10 14.19
CA LYS A 81 -17.63 -11.54 15.54
C LYS A 81 -18.21 -12.94 15.51
#